data_AF-A0A9D6M6J7-F1
#
_entry.id   AF-A0A9D6M6J7-F1
#
_cell.length_a   1.000
_cell.length_b   1.000
_cell.length_c   1.000
_cell.angle_alpha   90.00
_cell.angle_beta   90.00
_cell.angle_gamma   90.00
#
_symmetry.space_group_name_H-M   'P 1'
#
loop_
_entity.id
_entity.type
_entity.pdbx_description
1 polymer ?
#
loop_
_entity_poly.entity_id
_entity_poly.type
_entity_poly.pdbx_seq_one_letter_code
_entity_poly.pdbx_strand_id
1 'polypeptide(L)'
;MSPKVLEEGGFIFWFHSHDALNEERASVHVGKGSQDDHNDAKVWLEAEVEVAREGRTLKSHELNRAIKVIKENRDHLLEEWHGYKRRAS
;
A
#
# COMPACT_ATOMS: atom_id res chain seq x y z
N MET A 1 8.85 -11.80 1.65
CA MET A 1 8.83 -11.22 0.28
C MET A 1 7.65 -10.27 0.22
N SER A 2 7.83 -9.09 -0.36
CA SER A 2 6.79 -8.08 -0.50
C SER A 2 6.21 -8.15 -1.91
N PRO A 3 5.01 -8.72 -2.12
CA PRO A 3 4.46 -8.83 -3.46
C PRO A 3 4.05 -7.44 -3.97
N LYS A 4 4.55 -7.08 -5.15
CA LYS A 4 4.03 -5.94 -5.90
C LYS A 4 2.59 -6.27 -6.31
N VAL A 5 1.64 -5.40 -5.96
CA VAL A 5 0.22 -5.58 -6.28
C VAL A 5 -0.24 -4.66 -7.41
N LEU A 6 0.31 -3.46 -7.50
CA LEU A 6 -0.05 -2.49 -8.53
C LEU A 6 1.18 -1.64 -8.90
N GLU A 7 1.22 -1.17 -10.15
CA GLU A 7 2.18 -0.18 -10.61
C GLU A 7 1.48 0.80 -11.53
N GLU A 8 1.46 2.08 -11.16
CA GLU A 8 0.75 3.11 -11.91
C GLU A 8 1.36 4.49 -11.68
N GLY A 9 1.53 5.28 -12.75
CA GLY A 9 2.01 6.67 -12.65
C GLY A 9 3.42 6.82 -12.05
N GLY A 10 4.26 5.78 -12.14
CA GLY A 10 5.58 5.72 -11.52
C GLY A 10 5.57 5.39 -10.02
N PHE A 11 4.39 5.06 -9.48
CA PHE A 11 4.23 4.53 -8.14
C PHE A 11 4.17 3.01 -8.18
N ILE A 12 4.81 2.40 -7.19
CA ILE A 12 4.79 0.96 -6.97
C ILE A 12 4.05 0.71 -5.66
N PHE A 13 3.09 -0.20 -5.68
CA PHE A 13 2.29 -0.57 -4.52
C PHE A 13 2.58 -2.03 -4.15
N TRP A 14 2.76 -2.30 -2.86
CA TRP A 14 3.04 -3.65 -2.38
C TRP A 14 2.45 -3.91 -1.01
N PHE A 15 2.34 -5.19 -0.66
CA PHE A 15 2.01 -5.62 0.70
C PHE A 15 3.26 -5.97 1.48
N HIS A 16 3.28 -5.61 2.74
CA HIS A 16 4.36 -5.95 3.64
C HIS A 16 3.99 -7.24 4.41
N SER A 17 4.87 -8.25 4.42
CA SER A 17 4.58 -9.54 5.06
C SER A 17 4.41 -9.40 6.58
N HIS A 18 5.12 -8.47 7.22
CA HIS A 18 4.92 -8.20 8.65
C HIS A 18 3.52 -7.66 8.93
N ASP A 19 2.99 -6.81 8.06
CA ASP A 19 1.64 -6.26 8.22
C ASP A 19 0.60 -7.37 8.06
N ALA A 20 0.75 -8.23 7.05
CA ALA A 20 -0.17 -9.34 6.84
C ALA A 20 -0.26 -10.31 8.04
N LEU A 21 0.86 -10.47 8.78
CA LEU A 21 0.95 -11.35 9.95
C LEU A 21 0.48 -10.71 11.26
N ASN A 22 0.66 -9.39 11.42
CA ASN A 22 0.50 -8.73 12.72
C ASN A 22 -0.63 -7.69 12.75
N GLU A 23 -1.09 -7.22 11.60
CA GLU A 23 -2.11 -6.19 11.50
C GLU A 23 -3.48 -6.81 11.22
N GLU A 24 -4.49 -6.36 11.95
CA GLU A 24 -5.87 -6.76 11.69
C GLU A 24 -6.40 -6.09 10.41
N ARG A 25 -6.02 -4.81 10.20
CA ARG A 25 -6.48 -3.97 9.09
C ARG A 25 -5.66 -4.19 7.82
N ALA A 26 -6.32 -4.05 6.66
CA ALA A 26 -5.65 -4.07 5.37
C ALA A 26 -4.81 -2.81 5.11
N SER A 27 -3.53 -2.99 4.81
CA SER A 27 -2.60 -1.92 4.44
C SER A 27 -1.96 -2.14 3.08
N VAL A 28 -1.64 -1.04 2.40
CA VAL A 28 -0.76 -1.03 1.23
C VAL A 28 0.37 -0.05 1.45
N HIS A 29 1.56 -0.44 1.02
CA HIS A 29 2.74 0.41 0.98
C HIS A 29 2.88 0.99 -0.41
N VAL A 30 3.31 2.25 -0.51
CA VAL A 30 3.54 2.93 -1.78
C VAL A 30 4.88 3.67 -1.79
N GLY A 31 5.65 3.44 -2.84
CA GLY A 31 6.92 4.07 -3.12
C GLY A 31 6.99 4.58 -4.56
N LYS A 32 7.96 5.45 -4.84
CA LYS A 32 8.19 6.01 -6.17
C LYS A 32 9.40 5.34 -6.83
N GLY A 33 9.19 4.70 -7.98
CA GLY A 33 10.25 4.08 -8.78
C GLY A 33 10.89 2.80 -8.20
N SER A 34 10.78 2.55 -6.89
CA SER A 34 11.26 1.32 -6.24
C SER A 34 10.39 0.93 -5.04
N GLN A 35 10.44 -0.35 -4.68
CA GLN A 35 9.98 -0.81 -3.36
C GLN A 35 11.05 -0.48 -2.33
N ASP A 36 10.72 0.37 -1.36
CA ASP A 36 11.63 0.84 -0.32
C ASP A 36 10.84 0.99 0.98
N ASP A 37 10.89 -0.05 1.82
CA ASP A 37 10.15 -0.14 3.09
C ASP A 37 10.57 0.91 4.15
N HIS A 38 11.67 1.64 3.91
CA HIS A 38 12.12 2.69 4.81
C HIS A 38 11.51 4.06 4.47
N ASN A 39 11.26 4.32 3.19
CA ASN A 39 10.87 5.63 2.68
C ASN A 39 9.46 5.68 2.07
N ASP A 40 8.78 4.55 1.95
CA ASP A 40 7.40 4.42 1.47
C ASP A 40 6.37 5.03 2.42
N ALA A 41 5.20 5.34 1.87
CA ALA A 41 4.01 5.64 2.65
C ALA A 41 3.22 4.36 2.91
N LYS A 42 2.64 4.25 4.11
CA LYS A 42 1.67 3.19 4.46
C LYS A 42 0.28 3.78 4.48
N VAL A 43 -0.66 3.10 3.85
CA VAL A 43 -2.05 3.54 3.71
C VAL A 43 -2.99 2.41 4.12
N TRP A 44 -3.95 2.71 5.00
CA TRP A 44 -5.03 1.80 5.36
C TRP A 44 -6.11 1.77 4.28
N LEU A 45 -6.71 0.61 4.04
CA LEU A 45 -7.72 0.39 3.00
C LEU A 45 -9.15 0.22 3.56
N GLU A 46 -9.30 -0.16 4.82
CA GLU A 46 -10.57 -0.51 5.45
C GLU A 46 -11.23 0.67 6.19
N ALA A 47 -12.57 0.67 6.19
CA ALA A 47 -13.47 1.79 6.49
C ALA A 47 -13.31 2.96 5.51
N GLU A 48 -12.16 3.63 5.54
CA GLU A 48 -11.80 4.71 4.63
C GLU A 48 -10.31 4.62 4.26
N VAL A 49 -9.93 5.22 3.13
CA VAL A 49 -8.51 5.31 2.74
C VAL A 49 -7.83 6.37 3.57
N GLU A 50 -6.92 5.94 4.45
CA GLU A 50 -6.26 6.77 5.46
C GLU A 50 -4.73 6.58 5.40
N VAL A 51 -3.97 7.68 5.48
CA VAL A 51 -2.51 7.61 5.54
C VAL A 51 -2.07 7.25 6.96
N ALA A 52 -1.52 6.05 7.14
CA ALA A 52 -0.98 5.59 8.41
C ALA A 52 0.42 6.14 8.69
N ARG A 53 1.21 6.27 7.62
CA ARG A 53 2.57 6.82 7.66
C ARG A 53 2.86 7.53 6.35
N GLU A 54 3.31 8.78 6.44
CA GLU A 54 3.82 9.50 5.29
C GLU A 54 5.18 8.95 4.86
N GLY A 55 5.37 8.76 3.56
CA GLY A 55 6.64 8.34 3.00
C GLY A 55 7.64 9.50 3.03
N ARG A 56 8.89 9.20 3.40
CA ARG A 56 9.96 10.21 3.52
C ARG A 56 10.36 10.83 2.18
N THR A 57 10.22 10.07 1.10
CA THR A 57 10.64 10.49 -0.26
C THR A 57 9.48 10.97 -1.13
N LEU A 58 8.23 10.74 -0.71
CA LEU A 58 7.04 11.21 -1.42
C LEU A 58 6.73 12.65 -1.05
N LYS A 59 6.78 13.56 -2.02
CA LYS A 59 6.28 14.92 -1.81
C LYS A 59 4.76 14.89 -1.63
N SER A 60 4.19 15.89 -0.95
CA SER A 60 2.74 15.92 -0.65
C SER A 60 1.84 15.77 -1.90
N HIS A 61 2.22 16.37 -3.03
CA HIS A 61 1.47 16.21 -4.28
C HIS A 61 1.57 14.80 -4.88
N GLU A 62 2.69 14.11 -4.65
CA GLU A 62 2.91 12.74 -5.11
C GLU A 62 2.12 11.77 -4.24
N LEU A 63 2.15 11.97 -2.91
CA LEU A 63 1.31 11.24 -1.97
C LEU A 63 -0.17 11.38 -2.30
N ASN A 64 -0.64 12.61 -2.59
CA ASN A 64 -2.03 12.83 -2.99
C ASN A 64 -2.42 12.10 -4.29
N ARG A 65 -1.51 12.02 -5.27
CA ARG A 65 -1.73 11.23 -6.50
C ARG A 65 -1.77 9.73 -6.19
N ALA A 66 -0.86 9.24 -5.35
CA ALA A 66 -0.85 7.84 -4.92
C ALA A 66 -2.14 7.48 -4.18
N ILE A 67 -2.62 8.32 -3.26
CA ILE A 67 -3.90 8.12 -2.56
C ILE A 67 -5.07 8.08 -3.54
N LYS A 68 -5.06 8.91 -4.58
CA LYS A 68 -6.08 8.87 -5.64
C LYS A 68 -6.09 7.51 -6.34
N VAL A 69 -4.92 7.00 -6.75
CA VAL A 69 -4.79 5.67 -7.36
C VAL A 69 -5.28 4.58 -6.42
N ILE A 70 -4.94 4.65 -5.13
CA ILE A 70 -5.39 3.69 -4.10
C ILE A 70 -6.92 3.72 -3.99
N LYS A 71 -7.54 4.90 -3.97
CA LYS A 71 -9.01 5.05 -3.91
C LYS A 71 -9.69 4.46 -5.14
N GLU A 72 -9.12 4.70 -6.33
CA GLU A 72 -9.65 4.19 -7.60
C GLU A 72 -9.53 2.67 -7.72
N ASN A 73 -8.51 2.07 -7.10
CA ASN A 73 -8.24 0.63 -7.13
C ASN A 73 -8.57 -0.08 -5.80
N ARG A 74 -9.32 0.57 -4.90
CA ARG A 74 -9.48 0.13 -3.50
C ARG A 74 -9.99 -1.30 -3.38
N ASP A 75 -11.03 -1.64 -4.14
CA ASP A 75 -11.67 -2.94 -4.04
C ASP A 75 -10.74 -4.06 -4.51
N HIS A 76 -9.98 -3.81 -5.58
CA HIS A 76 -8.94 -4.74 -6.06
C HIS A 76 -7.83 -4.94 -5.01
N LEU A 77 -7.34 -3.85 -4.40
CA LEU A 77 -6.31 -3.93 -3.37
C LEU A 77 -6.79 -4.69 -2.12
N LEU A 78 -8.06 -4.55 -1.74
CA LEU A 78 -8.66 -5.32 -0.63
C LEU A 78 -8.75 -6.81 -0.97
N GLU A 79 -9.21 -7.15 -2.18
CA GLU A 79 -9.28 -8.54 -2.64
C GLU A 79 -7.90 -9.21 -2.59
N GLU A 80 -6.89 -8.55 -3.17
CA GLU A 80 -5.50 -9.02 -3.18
C GLU A 80 -4.92 -9.12 -1.77
N TRP A 81 -5.21 -8.16 -0.88
CA TRP A 81 -4.78 -8.21 0.51
C TRP A 81 -5.34 -9.44 1.22
N HIS A 82 -6.65 -9.68 1.13
CA HIS A 82 -7.27 -10.85 1.76
C HIS A 82 -6.74 -12.16 1.18
N GLY A 83 -6.47 -12.20 -0.13
CA GLY A 83 -5.79 -13.32 -0.78
C GLY A 83 -4.39 -13.55 -0.25
N TYR A 84 -3.63 -12.48 -0.06
CA TYR A 84 -2.28 -12.53 0.50
C TYR A 84 -2.27 -12.96 1.97
N LYS A 85 -3.12 -12.36 2.81
CA LYS A 85 -3.23 -12.66 4.25
C LYS A 85 -3.54 -14.14 4.51
N ARG A 86 -4.46 -14.74 3.73
CA ARG A 86 -4.77 -16.19 3.81
C ARG A 86 -3.61 -17.11 3.44
N ARG A 87 -2.67 -16.64 2.60
CA ARG A 87 -1.47 -17.42 2.20
C ARG A 87 -0.31 -17.23 3.18
N ALA A 88 -0.31 -16.12 3.91
CA ALA A 88 0.72 -15.77 4.88
C ALA A 88 0.45 -16.33 6.29
N SER A 89 -0.83 -16.62 6.60
CA SER A 89 -1.30 -17.24 7.86
C SER A 89 -1.06 -18.74 7.94
#